data_AF-T1ALC2-F1
#
_entry.id   AF-T1ALC2-F1
#
_cell.length_a   1.000
_cell.length_b   1.000
_cell.length_c   1.000
_cell.angle_alpha   90.00
_cell.angle_beta   90.00
_cell.angle_gamma   90.00
#
_symmetry.space_group_name_H-M   'P 1'
#
loop_
_entity.id
_entity.type
_entity.pdbx_description
1 polymer ?
#
loop_
_entity_poly.entity_id
_entity_poly.type
_entity_poly.pdbx_seq_one_letter_code
_entity_poly.pdbx_strand_id
1 'polypeptide(L)' 'MALKMSAHYWRHQGQPNKNSFIALAHGYHGETLGALGVTDIPLFRTAYAA' A
#
# COMPACT_ATOMS: atom_id res chain seq x y z
N MET A 1 6.84 -2.33 -5.54
CA MET A 1 6.80 -3.68 -6.16
C MET A 1 5.99 -4.70 -5.33
N ALA A 2 6.24 -4.81 -4.02
CA ALA A 2 5.55 -5.77 -3.14
C ALA A 2 4.01 -5.73 -3.23
N LEU A 3 3.41 -4.54 -3.17
CA LEU A 3 1.94 -4.38 -3.24
C LEU A 3 1.34 -4.95 -4.53
N LYS A 4 1.98 -4.67 -5.68
CA LYS A 4 1.56 -5.19 -6.99
C LYS A 4 1.62 -6.71 -7.03
N MET A 5 2.70 -7.30 -6.51
CA MET A 5 2.88 -8.75 -6.48
C MET A 5 1.86 -9.42 -5.55
N SER A 6 1.57 -8.83 -4.40
CA SER A 6 0.54 -9.32 -3.47
C SER A 6 -0.86 -9.31 -4.10
N ALA A 7 -1.26 -8.19 -4.72
CA ALA A 7 -2.54 -8.10 -5.42
C ALA A 7 -2.61 -9.08 -6.61
N HIS A 8 -1.51 -9.24 -7.36
CA HIS A 8 -1.44 -10.19 -8.46
C HIS A 8 -1.63 -11.64 -8.00
N TYR A 9 -1.00 -12.03 -6.89
CA TYR A 9 -1.16 -13.36 -6.31
C TYR A 9 -2.63 -13.69 -6.03
N TRP A 10 -3.37 -12.78 -5.36
CA TRP A 10 -4.77 -13.02 -5.03
C TRP A 10 -5.69 -13.08 -6.24
N ARG A 11 -5.38 -12.33 -7.31
CA ARG A 11 -6.10 -12.46 -8.59
C ARG A 11 -5.88 -13.84 -9.21
N HIS A 12 -4.66 -14.37 -9.16
CA HIS A 12 -4.35 -15.70 -9.69
C HIS A 12 -5.00 -16.83 -8.88
N GLN A 13 -5.25 -16.60 -7.59
CA GLN A 13 -5.96 -17.52 -6.70
C GLN A 13 -7.49 -17.40 -6.78
N GLY A 14 -8.04 -16.65 -7.74
CA GLY A 14 -9.49 -16.45 -7.88
C GLY A 14 -10.13 -15.59 -6.78
N GLN A 15 -9.33 -14.83 -6.03
CA GLN A 15 -9.77 -13.96 -4.94
C GLN A 15 -9.43 -12.48 -5.24
N PRO A 16 -9.94 -11.89 -6.34
CA PRO A 16 -9.57 -10.53 -6.75
C PRO A 16 -9.95 -9.44 -5.74
N ASN A 17 -10.89 -9.74 -4.84
CA ASN A 17 -11.36 -8.82 -3.80
C ASN A 17 -10.39 -8.71 -2.62
N LYS A 18 -9.36 -9.58 -2.55
CA LYS A 18 -8.35 -9.54 -1.49
C LYS A 18 -7.21 -8.60 -1.88
N ASN A 19 -7.51 -7.31 -1.89
CA ASN A 19 -6.65 -6.24 -2.43
C ASN A 19 -6.39 -5.09 -1.44
N SER A 20 -6.85 -5.21 -0.19
CA SER A 20 -6.56 -4.24 0.87
C SER A 20 -5.22 -4.51 1.54
N PHE A 21 -4.58 -3.44 2.03
CA PHE A 21 -3.29 -3.50 2.71
C PHE A 21 -3.39 -2.92 4.12
N ILE A 22 -2.66 -3.52 5.07
CA ILE A 22 -2.53 -3.02 6.44
C ILE A 22 -1.10 -2.51 6.59
N ALA A 23 -0.95 -1.33 7.18
CA ALA A 23 0.33 -0.72 7.47
C ALA A 23 0.47 -0.45 8.98
N LEU A 24 1.71 -0.43 9.45
CA LEU A 24 2.02 -0.04 10.83
C LEU A 24 1.98 1.49 10.96
N ALA A 25 1.45 1.97 12.09
CA ALA A 25 1.49 3.38 12.43
C ALA A 25 2.94 3.86 12.52
N HIS A 26 3.23 5.07 12.02
CA HIS A 26 4.59 5.63 11.89
C HIS A 26 5.54 4.82 10.98
N GLY A 27 5.02 3.90 10.18
CA GLY A 27 5.81 3.09 9.25
C GLY A 27 6.20 3.83 7.97
N TYR A 28 7.42 3.57 7.48
CA TYR A 28 7.95 4.10 6.23
C TYR A 28 8.15 2.98 5.21
N HIS A 29 7.49 3.06 4.05
CA HIS A 29 7.56 2.04 3.00
C HIS A 29 8.17 2.55 1.70
N GLY A 30 8.70 3.79 1.69
CA GLY A 30 9.31 4.46 0.55
C GLY A 30 8.45 5.58 -0.05
N GLU A 31 8.98 6.24 -1.09
CA GLU A 31 8.42 7.50 -1.64
C GLU A 31 7.67 7.32 -2.96
N THR A 32 7.60 6.09 -3.48
CA THR A 32 6.83 5.81 -4.70
C THR A 32 5.32 5.88 -4.42
N LEU A 33 4.50 6.23 -5.42
CA LEU A 33 3.04 6.39 -5.26
C LEU A 33 2.37 5.22 -4.52
N GLY A 34 2.75 3.98 -4.83
CA GLY A 34 2.20 2.81 -4.13
C GLY A 34 2.67 2.68 -2.68
N ALA A 35 3.91 3.08 -2.37
CA ALA A 35 4.46 3.06 -1.02
C ALA A 35 3.88 4.17 -0.13
N LEU A 36 3.61 5.34 -0.70
CA LEU A 36 2.97 6.45 0.01
C LEU A 36 1.58 6.07 0.53
N GLY A 37 0.80 5.30 -0.23
CA GLY A 37 -0.51 4.81 0.20
C GLY A 37 -0.48 3.85 1.41
N VAL A 38 0.69 3.35 1.80
CA VAL A 38 0.89 2.52 3.00
C VAL A 38 1.93 3.11 3.95
N THR A 39 2.30 4.37 3.77
CA THR A 39 3.24 5.10 4.64
C THR A 39 2.45 6.00 5.57
N ASP A 40 2.75 5.95 6.87
CA ASP A 40 2.06 6.74 7.89
C ASP A 40 3.03 7.70 8.58
N ILE A 41 3.71 8.52 7.77
CA ILE A 41 4.49 9.67 8.26
C ILE A 41 3.65 10.93 8.03
N PRO A 42 3.43 11.79 9.05
CA PRO A 42 2.58 12.98 8.96
C PRO A 42 2.89 13.91 7.78
N LEU A 43 4.17 14.02 7.42
CA LEU A 43 4.65 14.80 6.28
C LEU A 43 4.06 14.33 4.94
N PHE A 44 3.89 13.01 4.77
CA PHE A 44 3.41 12.40 3.53
C PHE A 44 1.91 12.13 3.55
N ARG A 45 1.35 11.81 4.72
CA ARG A 45 -0.09 11.55 4.88
C ARG A 45 -0.93 12.76 4.45
N THR A 46 -0.49 13.98 4.77
CA THR A 46 -1.25 15.20 4.44
C THR A 46 -1.15 15.56 2.95
N ALA A 47 -0.01 15.29 2.32
CA ALA A 47 0.25 15.64 0.91
C ALA A 47 -0.41 14.68 -0.09
N TYR A 48 -0.68 13.43 0.30
CA TYR A 48 -1.18 12.37 -0.59
C TYR A 48 -2.52 11.77 -0.16
N ALA A 49 -3.23 12.38 0.81
CA ALA A 49 -4.58 11.98 1.21
C ALA A 49 -5.70 12.62 0.37
N ALA A 50 -5.36 13.39 -0.66
CA ALA A 50 -6.31 14.04 -1.59
C ALA A 50 -6.69 13.13 -2.76
#